data_AF-A0A7Y8CMM3-F1
#
_entry.id   AF-A0A7Y8CMM3-F1
#
_cell.length_a   1.000
_cell.length_b   1.000
_cell.length_c   1.000
_cell.angle_alpha   90.00
_cell.angle_beta   90.00
_cell.angle_gamma   90.00
#
_symmetry.space_group_name_H-M   'P 1'
#
loop_
_entity.id
_entity.type
_entity.pdbx_description
1 polymer ?
#
loop_
_entity_poly.entity_id
_entity_poly.type
_entity_poly.pdbx_seq_one_letter_code
_entity_poly.pdbx_strand_id
1 'polypeptide(L)' 'MHIEFLAVLCKLWGPCKSLVFSPRDLSGHQVVDVSYVDDHSKTCWTVTLYKNNAEELQRLLPPKT' A
#
# COMPACT_ATOMS: atom_id res chain seq x y z
N MET A 1 -8.96 11.39 -2.02
CA MET A 1 -9.75 10.36 -2.75
C MET A 1 -8.97 9.08 -3.11
N HIS A 2 -7.67 8.90 -2.79
CA HIS A 2 -6.93 7.63 -3.06
C HIS A 2 -6.56 6.83 -1.81
N ILE A 3 -6.41 7.48 -0.66
CA ILE A 3 -6.05 6.82 0.61
C ILE A 3 -7.22 5.97 1.15
N GLU A 4 -8.45 6.47 1.01
CA GLU A 4 -9.66 5.71 1.37
C GLU A 4 -9.80 4.43 0.54
N PHE A 5 -9.42 4.45 -0.75
CA PHE A 5 -9.46 3.28 -1.61
C PHE A 5 -8.50 2.18 -1.13
N LEU A 6 -7.29 2.55 -0.69
CA LEU A 6 -6.33 1.59 -0.14
C LEU A 6 -6.72 1.04 1.25
N ALA A 7 -7.30 1.89 2.10
CA ALA A 7 -7.88 1.44 3.37
C ALA A 7 -9.09 0.52 3.14
N VAL A 8 -9.90 0.78 2.10
CA VAL A 8 -11.00 -0.07 1.65
C VAL A 8 -10.48 -1.39 1.07
N LEU A 9 -9.39 -1.39 0.30
CA LEU A 9 -8.74 -2.63 -0.18
C LEU A 9 -8.25 -3.50 0.98
N CYS A 10 -7.64 -2.90 2.01
CA CYS A 10 -7.24 -3.62 3.22
C CYS A 10 -8.44 -4.12 4.04
N LYS A 11 -9.58 -3.41 4.04
CA LYS A 11 -10.81 -3.81 4.76
C LYS A 11 -11.64 -4.85 4.03
N LEU A 12 -11.73 -4.80 2.70
CA LEU A 12 -12.59 -5.67 1.91
C LEU A 12 -11.97 -7.06 1.71
N TRP A 13 -10.63 -7.20 1.69
CA TRP A 13 -9.96 -8.40 1.18
C TRP A 13 -9.28 -9.25 2.28
N GLY A 14 -9.60 -8.98 3.55
CA GLY A 14 -9.01 -9.68 4.69
C GLY A 14 -7.60 -9.18 5.02
N PRO A 15 -6.92 -9.78 6.02
CA PRO A 15 -5.63 -9.30 6.49
C PRO A 15 -4.59 -9.37 5.38
N CYS A 16 -4.17 -8.22 4.83
CA CYS A 16 -2.98 -8.15 3.98
C CYS A 16 -1.78 -8.68 4.79
N LYS A 17 -1.28 -9.86 4.41
CA LYS A 17 -0.21 -10.55 5.15
C LYS A 17 1.09 -9.75 5.22
N SER A 18 1.37 -8.97 4.18
CA SER A 18 2.58 -8.16 4.10
C SER A 18 2.35 -6.97 3.20
N LEU A 19 2.62 -5.79 3.75
CA LEU A 19 2.77 -4.56 2.99
C LEU A 19 4.27 -4.26 2.88
N VAL A 20 4.73 -4.14 1.63
CA VAL A 20 6.10 -3.78 1.28
C VAL A 20 6.05 -2.41 0.63
N PHE A 21 6.78 -1.46 1.21
CA PHE A 21 6.92 -0.09 0.71
C PHE A 21 8.28 0.04 0.04
N SER A 22 8.29 0.35 -1.25
CA SER A 22 9.49 0.46 -2.07
C SER A 22 9.58 1.86 -2.68
N PRO A 23 10.30 2.80 -2.04
CA PRO A 23 10.48 4.15 -2.56
C PRO A 23 11.23 4.16 -3.90
N ARG A 24 10.81 5.03 -4.82
CA ARG A 24 11.48 5.24 -6.11
C ARG A 24 11.24 6.65 -6.64
N ASP A 25 12.09 7.08 -7.57
CA ASP A 25 11.84 8.28 -8.38
C ASP A 25 11.16 7.87 -9.69
N LEU A 26 10.10 8.59 -10.06
CA LEU A 26 9.42 8.43 -11.34
C LEU A 26 9.32 9.80 -12.01
N SER A 27 10.20 10.04 -12.98
CA SER A 27 10.23 11.29 -13.75
C SER A 27 10.36 12.55 -12.87
N GLY A 28 11.18 12.49 -11.81
CA GLY A 28 11.37 13.59 -10.87
C GLY A 28 10.32 13.68 -9.76
N HIS A 29 9.39 12.73 -9.70
CA HIS A 29 8.43 12.61 -8.62
C HIS A 29 8.83 11.51 -7.64
N GLN A 30 8.89 11.84 -6.36
CA GLN A 30 9.08 10.84 -5.29
C GLN A 30 7.79 10.05 -5.10
N VAL A 31 7.84 8.77 -5.44
CA VAL A 31 6.74 7.83 -5.31
C VAL A 31 7.19 6.60 -4.51
N VAL A 32 6.23 5.79 -4.08
CA VAL A 32 6.44 4.56 -3.32
C VAL A 32 5.54 3.50 -3.91
N ASP A 33 6.13 2.40 -4.36
CA ASP A 33 5.40 1.21 -4.75
C ASP A 33 4.99 0.46 -3.47
N VAL A 34 3.70 0.25 -3.28
CA VAL A 34 3.12 -0.50 -2.17
C VAL A 34 2.61 -1.82 -2.70
N SER A 35 3.31 -2.90 -2.35
CA SER A 35 2.94 -4.25 -2.74
C SER A 35 2.19 -4.96 -1.63
N TYR A 36 1.11 -5.66 -1.98
CA TYR A 36 0.32 -6.48 -1.06
C TYR A 36 -0.05 -7.83 -1.70
N VAL A 37 -0.23 -8.84 -0.85
CA VAL A 37 -0.72 -10.15 -1.27
C VAL A 37 -2.16 -10.30 -0.79
N ASP A 38 -3.07 -10.52 -1.74
CA ASP A 38 -4.41 -10.99 -1.44
C ASP A 38 -4.36 -12.47 -1.06
N ASP A 39 -4.64 -12.79 0.20
CA ASP A 39 -4.56 -14.18 0.69
C ASP A 39 -5.71 -15.05 0.16
N HIS A 40 -6.80 -14.45 -0.34
CA HIS A 40 -7.91 -15.17 -0.94
C HIS A 40 -7.59 -15.61 -2.37
N SER A 41 -7.19 -14.66 -3.24
CA SER A 41 -6.84 -14.97 -4.63
C SER A 41 -5.39 -15.43 -4.83
N LYS A 42 -4.56 -15.36 -3.79
CA LYS A 42 -3.09 -15.53 -3.87
C LYS A 42 -2.41 -14.62 -4.89
N THR A 43 -3.07 -13.51 -5.24
CA THR A 43 -2.56 -12.55 -6.23
C THR A 43 -1.75 -11.46 -5.52
N CYS A 44 -0.58 -11.18 -6.07
CA CYS A 44 0.25 -10.05 -5.68
C CYS A 44 -0.18 -8.81 -6.47
N TRP A 45 -0.46 -7.72 -5.77
CA TRP A 45 -0.80 -6.43 -6.35
C TRP A 45 0.25 -5.41 -5.95
N THR A 46 0.54 -4.48 -6.84
CA THR A 46 1.42 -3.34 -6.58
C THR A 46 0.71 -2.08 -7.01
N VAL A 47 0.67 -1.09 -6.12
CA VAL A 47 0.15 0.25 -6.42
C VAL A 47 1.25 1.28 -6.20
N THR A 48 1.39 2.22 -7.12
CA THR A 48 2.33 3.33 -6.98
C THR A 48 1.63 4.53 -6.37
N LEU A 49 2.17 5.04 -5.27
CA LEU A 49 1.65 6.20 -4.55
C LEU A 49 2.67 7.33 -4.52
N TYR A 50 2.22 8.57 -4.54
CA TYR A 50 3.09 9.68 -4.13
C TYR A 50 3.57 9.47 -2.69
N LYS A 51 4.80 9.88 -2.40
CA LYS A 51 5.46 9.63 -1.13
C LYS A 51 4.63 10.07 0.09
N ASN A 52 4.02 11.25 0.03
CA ASN A 52 3.14 11.77 1.08
C ASN A 52 1.96 10.82 1.41
N ASN A 53 1.32 10.27 0.38
CA ASN A 53 0.20 9.35 0.55
C ASN A 53 0.65 8.00 1.12
N ALA A 54 1.84 7.52 0.74
CA ALA A 54 2.41 6.29 1.27
C ALA A 54 2.81 6.43 2.76
N GLU A 55 3.37 7.58 3.15
CA GLU A 55 3.68 7.90 4.55
C GLU A 55 2.41 7.98 5.41
N GLU A 56 1.34 8.57 4.88
CA GLU A 56 0.03 8.60 5.56
C GLU A 56 -0.58 7.21 5.69
N LEU A 57 -0.53 6.38 4.63
CA LEU A 57 -0.93 4.99 4.69
C LEU A 57 -0.17 4.22 5.77
N GLN A 58 1.15 4.40 5.86
CA GLN A 58 1.97 3.73 6.87
C GLN A 58 1.59 4.10 8.30
N ARG A 59 1.12 5.34 8.55
CA ARG A 59 0.62 5.78 9.86
C ARG A 59 -0.73 5.18 10.23
N LEU A 60 -1.56 4.89 9.23
CA LEU A 60 -2.89 4.32 9.43
C LEU A 60 -2.86 2.80 9.63
N LEU A 61 -1.78 2.14 9.21
CA LEU A 61 -1.60 0.70 9.41
C LEU A 61 -1.23 0.39 10.86
N PRO A 62 -1.75 -0.72 11.42
CA PRO A 62 -1.33 -1.16 12.74
C PRO A 62 0.18 -1.48 12.73
N PRO A 63 0.89 -1.24 13.85
CA PRO A 63 2.32 -1.56 13.94
C PRO A 63 2.54 -3.05 13.67
N LYS A 64 3.57 -3.38 12.87
CA LYS A 64 3.96 -4.78 12.61
C LYS A 64 4.42 -5.41 13.94
N THR A 65 3.63 -6.34 14.48
CA THR A 65 4.03 -7.28 15.55
C THR A 65 4.87 -8.41 15.00
#